data_AF-T5LX64-F1
#
_entry.id   AF-T5LX64-F1
#
_cell.length_a   1.000
_cell.length_b   1.000
_cell.length_c   1.000
_cell.angle_alpha   90.00
_cell.angle_beta   90.00
_cell.angle_gamma   90.00
#
_symmetry.space_group_name_H-M   'P 1'
#
loop_
_entity.id
_entity.type
_entity.pdbx_description
1 polymer ?
#
loop_
_entity_poly.entity_id
_entity_poly.type
_entity_poly.pdbx_seq_one_letter_code
_entity_poly.pdbx_strand_id
1 'polypeptide(L)'
;MKNKFLITGLATATLLSTAALTQLSPSVYAATTTQPSAEEKAKQDEILANFDKALAETIKGLEEEAKNDPDSAESIKETIAKLKAEAAKEKAKIVEGFNAGKTADATENEIEEIAKEEEAVEAEEAKAEEEAQKEFLANFDKALEDAIAELKKADTQNDPELAKQVEDAIAKLKEEAAKQKKEIEDGFKNGLTVEEAEKAIDDANNKAAEEAKAEAEEKAKQDEFLANYDKALEEAVKELEKAETNSPEEAKAKADTIAALKAASDATRKQIVEGFEKGLTVEEAEKLIDELNKKAAEEDKEAAAKEKAAQDEFLANYDKALEEAVKELEKAETNSPEEAKAKADTIAALKAASDETRKQIVEGFKKGLTAKQAEELIDKANEKAAEEDKEAAAKEKAAQDEFLANYDKALEEAVKELEKAETNSPEEAKAKADTIAALKAASDETRKQIVEGFKKGLTAKQAEELIDKANEKAAEEDKEKANKPAPKDETKPAEQPKSDKVESSNGQEAPVNEVPEFDLSTLETATGTQTQASSTQTAQAANAQAQEAPTANTPARTSANSAQAATEEKPAEKSAVALAVAEAPKAEESKQAELPNTGSAEFTVFTPAVLSILAGLGLVAPKGKKEDQ
;
A
#
# COMPACT_ATOMS: atom_id res chain seq x y z
N MET A 1 -0.01 -39.87 -46.53
CA MET A 1 -0.79 -40.97 -47.18
C MET A 1 0.05 -42.19 -47.63
N LYS A 2 1.35 -42.01 -47.93
CA LYS A 2 2.23 -42.98 -48.62
C LYS A 2 2.41 -44.35 -47.94
N ASN A 3 2.48 -44.41 -46.60
CA ASN A 3 2.62 -45.68 -45.86
C ASN A 3 1.56 -46.73 -46.23
N LYS A 4 0.34 -46.31 -46.55
CA LYS A 4 -0.72 -47.25 -46.96
C LYS A 4 -0.47 -47.85 -48.36
N PHE A 5 0.35 -47.21 -49.19
CA PHE A 5 0.85 -47.79 -50.44
C PHE A 5 2.05 -48.71 -50.15
N LEU A 6 3.09 -48.23 -49.45
CA LEU A 6 4.29 -49.03 -49.07
C LEU A 6 4.02 -50.28 -48.19
N ILE A 7 2.85 -50.38 -47.54
CA ILE A 7 2.43 -51.60 -46.82
C ILE A 7 1.46 -52.43 -47.66
N THR A 8 0.76 -51.83 -48.64
CA THR A 8 -0.09 -52.60 -49.58
C THR A 8 0.77 -53.26 -50.66
N GLY A 9 1.72 -52.54 -51.27
CA GLY A 9 2.63 -53.05 -52.29
C GLY A 9 3.50 -54.19 -51.76
N LEU A 10 4.07 -54.02 -50.55
CA LEU A 10 4.88 -55.07 -49.92
C LEU A 10 4.05 -56.32 -49.66
N ALA A 11 2.76 -56.14 -49.36
CA ALA A 11 1.81 -57.22 -49.21
C ALA A 11 1.40 -57.85 -50.56
N THR A 12 1.28 -57.10 -51.67
CA THR A 12 1.07 -57.70 -53.01
C THR A 12 2.32 -58.38 -53.56
N ALA A 13 3.50 -57.75 -53.47
CA ALA A 13 4.78 -58.34 -53.87
C ALA A 13 5.09 -59.62 -53.09
N THR A 14 4.87 -59.63 -51.76
CA THR A 14 5.00 -60.84 -50.93
C THR A 14 3.98 -61.91 -51.32
N LEU A 15 2.73 -61.53 -51.60
CA LEU A 15 1.66 -62.45 -52.01
C LEU A 15 1.97 -63.10 -53.36
N LEU A 16 2.42 -62.31 -54.35
CA LEU A 16 2.81 -62.77 -55.67
C LEU A 16 4.06 -63.66 -55.60
N SER A 17 5.10 -63.22 -54.89
CA SER A 17 6.35 -63.98 -54.70
C SER A 17 6.11 -65.32 -53.99
N THR A 18 5.29 -65.37 -52.94
CA THR A 18 4.95 -66.62 -52.24
C THR A 18 4.01 -67.53 -53.04
N ALA A 19 3.16 -66.98 -53.90
CA ALA A 19 2.36 -67.76 -54.85
C ALA A 19 3.22 -68.44 -55.94
N ALA A 20 4.32 -67.82 -56.36
CA ALA A 20 5.28 -68.42 -57.30
C ALA A 20 6.22 -69.44 -56.62
N LEU A 21 6.80 -69.12 -55.46
CA LEU A 21 7.83 -69.93 -54.78
C LEU A 21 7.38 -71.33 -54.32
N THR A 22 6.10 -71.70 -54.47
CA THR A 22 5.52 -72.94 -53.93
C THR A 22 5.53 -74.16 -54.85
N GLN A 23 5.92 -74.06 -56.14
CA GLN A 23 5.90 -75.19 -57.11
C GLN A 23 7.26 -75.59 -57.73
N LEU A 24 8.30 -75.80 -56.92
CA LEU A 24 9.56 -76.40 -57.42
C LEU A 24 9.42 -77.91 -57.78
N SER A 25 8.89 -78.22 -58.96
CA SER A 25 8.85 -79.58 -59.54
C SER A 25 8.78 -79.58 -61.08
N PRO A 26 9.83 -80.07 -61.80
CA PRO A 26 9.89 -79.98 -63.25
C PRO A 26 9.05 -81.06 -63.96
N SER A 27 8.19 -80.65 -64.89
CA SER A 27 7.52 -81.54 -65.86
C SER A 27 7.60 -80.99 -67.29
N VAL A 28 7.59 -81.88 -68.29
CA VAL A 28 8.15 -81.62 -69.63
C VAL A 28 7.10 -81.13 -70.63
N TYR A 29 7.50 -80.18 -71.48
CA TYR A 29 6.80 -79.67 -72.66
C TYR A 29 5.95 -80.70 -73.45
N ALA A 30 4.70 -80.32 -73.74
CA ALA A 30 3.95 -80.76 -74.92
C ALA A 30 3.06 -79.60 -75.42
N ALA A 31 3.01 -79.36 -76.73
CA ALA A 31 2.37 -78.17 -77.31
C ALA A 31 1.04 -78.46 -78.02
N THR A 32 0.13 -77.48 -77.96
CA THR A 32 -1.09 -77.32 -78.79
C THR A 32 -2.18 -78.41 -78.73
N THR A 33 -3.28 -78.10 -78.04
CA THR A 33 -4.67 -78.24 -78.54
C THR A 33 -5.62 -77.39 -77.68
N THR A 34 -6.85 -77.11 -78.15
CA THR A 34 -7.74 -76.07 -77.59
C THR A 34 -8.55 -76.48 -76.34
N GLN A 35 -7.94 -77.25 -75.44
CA GLN A 35 -8.31 -77.39 -74.03
C GLN A 35 -7.02 -77.66 -73.25
N PRO A 36 -6.83 -77.12 -72.04
CA PRO A 36 -5.72 -77.54 -71.17
C PRO A 36 -5.83 -79.05 -70.91
N SER A 37 -4.69 -79.73 -70.81
CA SER A 37 -4.67 -81.12 -70.36
C SER A 37 -5.16 -81.22 -68.91
N ALA A 38 -5.52 -82.42 -68.46
CA ALA A 38 -5.90 -82.62 -67.06
C ALA A 38 -4.76 -82.27 -66.08
N GLU A 39 -3.51 -82.38 -66.53
CA GLU A 39 -2.31 -82.00 -65.77
C GLU A 39 -2.08 -80.48 -65.79
N GLU A 40 -2.24 -79.83 -66.96
CA GLU A 40 -2.09 -78.38 -67.09
C GLU A 40 -3.17 -77.64 -66.31
N LYS A 41 -4.42 -78.11 -66.36
CA LYS A 41 -5.48 -77.54 -65.53
C LYS A 41 -5.20 -77.73 -64.03
N ALA A 42 -4.63 -78.86 -63.62
CA ALA A 42 -4.28 -79.06 -62.22
C ALA A 42 -3.25 -78.02 -61.74
N LYS A 43 -2.22 -77.70 -62.56
CA LYS A 43 -1.29 -76.59 -62.27
C LYS A 43 -2.00 -75.23 -62.18
N GLN A 44 -2.92 -74.93 -63.12
CA GLN A 44 -3.68 -73.67 -63.11
C GLN A 44 -4.56 -73.52 -61.85
N ASP A 45 -5.25 -74.60 -61.45
CA ASP A 45 -6.05 -74.63 -60.22
C ASP A 45 -5.15 -74.53 -58.96
N GLU A 46 -3.91 -75.05 -59.00
CA GLU A 46 -2.93 -74.99 -57.90
C GLU A 46 -2.33 -73.58 -57.71
N ILE A 47 -1.99 -72.87 -58.80
CA ILE A 47 -1.55 -71.45 -58.74
C ILE A 47 -2.62 -70.58 -58.06
N LEU A 48 -3.90 -70.77 -58.40
CA LEU A 48 -5.01 -70.02 -57.79
C LEU A 48 -5.18 -70.36 -56.29
N ALA A 49 -4.95 -71.61 -55.91
CA ALA A 49 -4.99 -72.02 -54.50
C ALA A 49 -3.80 -71.45 -53.70
N ASN A 50 -2.61 -71.38 -54.30
CA ASN A 50 -1.43 -70.77 -53.68
C ASN A 50 -1.60 -69.25 -53.53
N PHE A 51 -2.17 -68.56 -54.52
CA PHE A 51 -2.54 -67.15 -54.44
C PHE A 51 -3.55 -66.87 -53.31
N ASP A 52 -4.64 -67.64 -53.22
CA ASP A 52 -5.63 -67.51 -52.13
C ASP A 52 -5.02 -67.75 -50.74
N LYS A 53 -4.11 -68.74 -50.64
CA LYS A 53 -3.38 -69.05 -49.40
C LYS A 53 -2.43 -67.91 -49.01
N ALA A 54 -1.65 -67.40 -49.96
CA ALA A 54 -0.73 -66.28 -49.74
C ALA A 54 -1.46 -65.02 -49.26
N LEU A 55 -2.60 -64.70 -49.89
CA LEU A 55 -3.49 -63.61 -49.47
C LEU A 55 -3.97 -63.81 -48.03
N ALA A 56 -4.44 -65.02 -47.68
CA ALA A 56 -4.93 -65.32 -46.34
C ALA A 56 -3.83 -65.28 -45.26
N GLU A 57 -2.61 -65.74 -45.57
CA GLU A 57 -1.46 -65.68 -44.65
C GLU A 57 -0.97 -64.23 -44.46
N THR A 58 -0.93 -63.42 -45.52
CA THR A 58 -0.54 -62.00 -45.47
C THR A 58 -1.56 -61.15 -44.70
N ILE A 59 -2.86 -61.32 -44.98
CA ILE A 59 -3.93 -60.67 -44.20
C ILE A 59 -3.82 -61.05 -42.73
N LYS A 60 -3.57 -62.32 -42.41
CA LYS A 60 -3.44 -62.77 -41.01
C LYS A 60 -2.24 -62.13 -40.31
N GLY A 61 -1.12 -61.92 -41.01
CA GLY A 61 0.02 -61.16 -40.48
C GLY A 61 -0.40 -59.75 -40.06
N LEU A 62 -1.00 -58.99 -40.98
CA LEU A 62 -1.54 -57.65 -40.72
C LEU A 62 -2.61 -57.63 -39.61
N GLU A 63 -3.46 -58.66 -39.53
CA GLU A 63 -4.46 -58.81 -38.47
C GLU A 63 -3.85 -59.17 -37.10
N GLU A 64 -2.62 -59.67 -37.00
CA GLU A 64 -1.87 -59.78 -35.73
C GLU A 64 -1.07 -58.49 -35.42
N GLU A 65 -0.50 -57.83 -36.44
CA GLU A 65 0.15 -56.51 -36.34
C GLU A 65 -0.78 -55.51 -35.63
N ALA A 66 -2.02 -55.38 -36.13
CA ALA A 66 -3.08 -54.53 -35.58
C ALA A 66 -3.63 -54.95 -34.19
N LYS A 67 -3.13 -56.04 -33.60
CA LYS A 67 -3.38 -56.41 -32.19
C LYS A 67 -2.21 -56.07 -31.28
N ASN A 68 -1.00 -56.01 -31.83
CA ASN A 68 0.22 -55.69 -31.11
C ASN A 68 0.46 -54.17 -31.06
N ASP A 69 0.06 -53.44 -32.10
CA ASP A 69 -0.01 -51.98 -32.14
C ASP A 69 -1.49 -51.51 -32.25
N PRO A 70 -2.09 -51.01 -31.14
CA PRO A 70 -3.44 -50.47 -31.13
C PRO A 70 -3.59 -49.13 -31.88
N ASP A 71 -2.53 -48.33 -31.98
CA ASP A 71 -2.58 -46.97 -32.54
C ASP A 71 -2.55 -47.04 -34.08
N SER A 72 -1.76 -47.97 -34.64
CA SER A 72 -1.80 -48.29 -36.08
C SER A 72 -3.05 -49.09 -36.51
N ALA A 73 -3.81 -49.67 -35.59
CA ALA A 73 -4.85 -50.66 -35.89
C ALA A 73 -5.95 -50.15 -36.85
N GLU A 74 -6.31 -48.87 -36.82
CA GLU A 74 -7.29 -48.30 -37.75
C GLU A 74 -6.72 -48.11 -39.17
N SER A 75 -5.43 -47.77 -39.26
CA SER A 75 -4.69 -47.68 -40.53
C SER A 75 -4.57 -49.05 -41.20
N ILE A 76 -4.19 -50.07 -40.44
CA ILE A 76 -3.98 -51.44 -40.94
C ILE A 76 -5.29 -52.07 -41.46
N LYS A 77 -6.45 -51.76 -40.85
CA LYS A 77 -7.77 -52.19 -41.38
C LYS A 77 -8.02 -51.66 -42.79
N GLU A 78 -7.65 -50.42 -43.08
CA GLU A 78 -7.80 -49.82 -44.41
C GLU A 78 -6.84 -50.47 -45.43
N THR A 79 -5.58 -50.71 -45.02
CA THR A 79 -4.59 -51.46 -45.82
C THR A 79 -5.08 -52.87 -46.16
N ILE A 80 -5.62 -53.61 -45.18
CA ILE A 80 -6.23 -54.94 -45.40
C ILE A 80 -7.41 -54.86 -46.39
N ALA A 81 -8.24 -53.81 -46.33
CA ALA A 81 -9.35 -53.62 -47.26
C ALA A 81 -8.87 -53.32 -48.69
N LYS A 82 -7.80 -52.52 -48.84
CA LYS A 82 -7.14 -52.25 -50.12
C LYS A 82 -6.50 -53.51 -50.70
N LEU A 83 -5.68 -54.23 -49.94
CA LEU A 83 -5.07 -55.50 -50.34
C LEU A 83 -6.11 -56.53 -50.81
N LYS A 84 -7.23 -56.67 -50.10
CA LYS A 84 -8.35 -57.55 -50.49
C LYS A 84 -8.99 -57.13 -51.83
N ALA A 85 -9.03 -55.83 -52.15
CA ALA A 85 -9.53 -55.32 -53.41
C ALA A 85 -8.51 -55.41 -54.55
N GLU A 86 -7.21 -55.22 -54.26
CA GLU A 86 -6.08 -55.34 -55.20
C GLU A 86 -5.93 -56.79 -55.66
N ALA A 87 -5.78 -57.72 -54.72
CA ALA A 87 -5.62 -59.14 -55.00
C ALA A 87 -6.84 -59.75 -55.73
N ALA A 88 -8.04 -59.20 -55.55
CA ALA A 88 -9.22 -59.59 -56.32
C ALA A 88 -9.13 -59.22 -57.81
N LYS A 89 -8.50 -58.08 -58.15
CA LYS A 89 -8.20 -57.70 -59.55
C LYS A 89 -7.14 -58.63 -60.14
N GLU A 90 -6.07 -58.90 -59.39
CA GLU A 90 -4.96 -59.70 -59.89
C GLU A 90 -5.35 -61.16 -60.13
N LYS A 91 -6.13 -61.74 -59.20
CA LYS A 91 -6.76 -63.05 -59.40
C LYS A 91 -7.67 -63.07 -60.62
N ALA A 92 -8.42 -62.00 -60.90
CA ALA A 92 -9.26 -61.91 -62.09
C ALA A 92 -8.42 -61.92 -63.39
N LYS A 93 -7.32 -61.16 -63.46
CA LYS A 93 -6.37 -61.21 -64.59
C LYS A 93 -5.78 -62.61 -64.80
N ILE A 94 -5.39 -63.30 -63.73
CA ILE A 94 -4.87 -64.68 -63.77
C ILE A 94 -5.92 -65.63 -64.36
N VAL A 95 -7.16 -65.56 -63.87
CA VAL A 95 -8.29 -66.36 -64.38
C VAL A 95 -8.62 -66.02 -65.84
N GLU A 96 -8.60 -64.76 -66.26
CA GLU A 96 -8.80 -64.38 -67.67
C GLU A 96 -7.65 -64.91 -68.56
N GLY A 97 -6.40 -64.86 -68.10
CA GLY A 97 -5.25 -65.45 -68.77
C GLY A 97 -5.40 -66.95 -69.00
N PHE A 98 -5.78 -67.71 -67.97
CA PHE A 98 -6.04 -69.15 -68.11
C PHE A 98 -7.22 -69.45 -69.07
N ASN A 99 -8.30 -68.66 -69.03
CA ASN A 99 -9.41 -68.77 -69.98
C ASN A 99 -9.00 -68.42 -71.42
N ALA A 100 -8.00 -67.55 -71.61
CA ALA A 100 -7.39 -67.25 -72.91
C ALA A 100 -6.38 -68.32 -73.40
N GLY A 101 -6.11 -69.36 -72.59
CA GLY A 101 -5.22 -70.46 -72.94
C GLY A 101 -3.75 -70.27 -72.53
N LYS A 102 -3.47 -69.34 -71.62
CA LYS A 102 -2.13 -69.16 -71.01
C LYS A 102 -1.79 -70.35 -70.11
N THR A 103 -0.54 -70.81 -70.15
CA THR A 103 -0.07 -71.91 -69.29
C THR A 103 0.19 -71.44 -67.86
N ALA A 104 0.21 -72.41 -66.93
CA ALA A 104 0.66 -72.21 -65.56
C ALA A 104 2.09 -71.63 -65.53
N ASP A 105 3.03 -72.32 -66.17
CA ASP A 105 4.45 -71.92 -66.24
C ASP A 105 4.63 -70.47 -66.76
N ALA A 106 3.86 -70.04 -67.76
CA ALA A 106 3.92 -68.68 -68.30
C ALA A 106 3.29 -67.63 -67.37
N THR A 107 2.41 -68.05 -66.48
CA THR A 107 1.75 -67.17 -65.49
C THR A 107 2.59 -67.05 -64.23
N GLU A 108 3.25 -68.12 -63.81
CA GLU A 108 4.25 -68.15 -62.73
C GLU A 108 5.41 -67.18 -63.03
N ASN A 109 5.97 -67.22 -64.26
CA ASN A 109 7.04 -66.29 -64.67
C ASN A 109 6.60 -64.81 -64.64
N GLU A 110 5.39 -64.48 -65.13
CA GLU A 110 4.88 -63.10 -65.08
C GLU A 110 4.60 -62.65 -63.63
N ILE A 111 4.11 -63.53 -62.76
CA ILE A 111 3.95 -63.26 -61.32
C ILE A 111 5.31 -62.98 -60.67
N GLU A 112 6.36 -63.73 -61.06
CA GLU A 112 7.71 -63.54 -60.53
C GLU A 112 8.41 -62.28 -61.07
N GLU A 113 8.12 -61.82 -62.30
CA GLU A 113 8.60 -60.52 -62.79
C GLU A 113 7.84 -59.35 -62.16
N ILE A 114 6.50 -59.40 -62.06
CA ILE A 114 5.70 -58.36 -61.41
C ILE A 114 6.10 -58.19 -59.94
N ALA A 115 6.28 -59.28 -59.19
CA ALA A 115 6.72 -59.22 -57.80
C ALA A 115 8.08 -58.52 -57.62
N LYS A 116 9.02 -58.73 -58.56
CA LYS A 116 10.34 -58.06 -58.54
C LYS A 116 10.27 -56.60 -58.97
N GLU A 117 9.38 -56.25 -59.89
CA GLU A 117 9.15 -54.86 -60.29
C GLU A 117 8.50 -54.07 -59.15
N GLU A 118 7.51 -54.66 -58.45
CA GLU A 118 6.86 -54.09 -57.27
C GLU A 118 7.83 -53.94 -56.08
N GLU A 119 8.61 -54.99 -55.75
CA GLU A 119 9.67 -54.93 -54.72
C GLU A 119 10.74 -53.87 -55.05
N ALA A 120 11.09 -53.70 -56.33
CA ALA A 120 12.07 -52.70 -56.76
C ALA A 120 11.53 -51.26 -56.66
N VAL A 121 10.25 -51.03 -57.00
CA VAL A 121 9.59 -49.72 -56.86
C VAL A 121 9.49 -49.31 -55.40
N GLU A 122 9.06 -50.21 -54.51
CA GLU A 122 9.02 -49.90 -53.07
C GLU A 122 10.41 -49.69 -52.48
N ALA A 123 11.40 -50.45 -52.94
CA ALA A 123 12.79 -50.21 -52.55
C ALA A 123 13.34 -48.87 -53.09
N GLU A 124 12.72 -48.23 -54.08
CA GLU A 124 13.03 -46.86 -54.53
C GLU A 124 12.24 -45.82 -53.73
N GLU A 125 10.92 -45.99 -53.55
CA GLU A 125 10.08 -45.10 -52.71
C GLU A 125 10.57 -45.02 -51.27
N ALA A 126 10.96 -46.14 -50.65
CA ALA A 126 11.48 -46.17 -49.29
C ALA A 126 12.82 -45.40 -49.16
N LYS A 127 13.68 -45.41 -50.18
CA LYS A 127 14.89 -44.59 -50.20
C LYS A 127 14.56 -43.11 -50.39
N ALA A 128 13.60 -42.78 -51.23
CA ALA A 128 13.16 -41.40 -51.45
C ALA A 128 12.58 -40.79 -50.16
N GLU A 129 11.79 -41.54 -49.38
CA GLU A 129 11.32 -41.08 -48.07
C GLU A 129 12.45 -41.04 -47.02
N GLU A 130 13.43 -41.97 -47.02
CA GLU A 130 14.61 -41.91 -46.14
C GLU A 130 15.53 -40.71 -46.46
N GLU A 131 15.58 -40.25 -47.71
CA GLU A 131 16.29 -39.02 -48.10
C GLU A 131 15.46 -37.77 -47.73
N ALA A 132 14.15 -37.78 -47.96
CA ALA A 132 13.25 -36.68 -47.57
C ALA A 132 13.22 -36.46 -46.04
N GLN A 133 13.22 -37.52 -45.23
CA GLN A 133 13.31 -37.43 -43.77
C GLN A 133 14.61 -36.76 -43.30
N LYS A 134 15.74 -37.00 -43.99
CA LYS A 134 17.03 -36.34 -43.68
C LYS A 134 17.02 -34.87 -44.09
N GLU A 135 16.46 -34.55 -45.26
CA GLU A 135 16.31 -33.17 -45.72
C GLU A 135 15.38 -32.36 -44.79
N PHE A 136 14.26 -32.95 -44.35
CA PHE A 136 13.37 -32.38 -43.34
C PHE A 136 14.10 -32.04 -42.03
N LEU A 137 14.89 -32.97 -41.47
CA LEU A 137 15.63 -32.72 -40.22
C LEU A 137 16.72 -31.64 -40.39
N ALA A 138 17.37 -31.57 -41.55
CA ALA A 138 18.32 -30.51 -41.86
C ALA A 138 17.64 -29.14 -42.01
N ASN A 139 16.45 -29.10 -42.62
CA ASN A 139 15.63 -27.89 -42.73
C ASN A 139 15.08 -27.44 -41.36
N PHE A 140 14.75 -28.37 -40.47
CA PHE A 140 14.36 -28.10 -39.08
C PHE A 140 15.51 -27.47 -38.27
N ASP A 141 16.72 -28.06 -38.31
CA ASP A 141 17.90 -27.49 -37.66
C ASP A 141 18.21 -26.08 -38.18
N LYS A 142 18.12 -25.88 -39.50
CA LYS A 142 18.33 -24.57 -40.13
C LYS A 142 17.27 -23.55 -39.73
N ALA A 143 15.99 -23.92 -39.72
CA ALA A 143 14.91 -23.03 -39.29
C ALA A 143 15.09 -22.60 -37.83
N LEU A 144 15.62 -23.48 -36.96
CA LEU A 144 15.98 -23.14 -35.59
C LEU A 144 17.16 -22.16 -35.52
N GLU A 145 18.21 -22.34 -36.34
CA GLU A 145 19.31 -21.37 -36.43
C GLU A 145 18.85 -20.00 -36.91
N ASP A 146 18.03 -19.94 -37.97
CA ASP A 146 17.49 -18.69 -38.53
C ASP A 146 16.56 -17.98 -37.52
N ALA A 147 15.73 -18.72 -36.79
CA ALA A 147 14.89 -18.20 -35.70
C ALA A 147 15.68 -17.63 -34.52
N ILE A 148 16.73 -18.34 -34.08
CA ILE A 148 17.65 -17.84 -33.05
C ILE A 148 18.41 -16.61 -33.56
N ALA A 149 18.74 -16.56 -34.86
CA ALA A 149 19.36 -15.40 -35.48
C ALA A 149 18.38 -14.22 -35.66
N GLU A 150 17.07 -14.44 -35.70
CA GLU A 150 16.05 -13.38 -35.67
C GLU A 150 15.83 -12.82 -34.25
N LEU A 151 15.67 -13.69 -33.24
CA LEU A 151 15.58 -13.25 -31.84
C LEU A 151 16.80 -12.41 -31.41
N LYS A 152 18.01 -12.77 -31.87
CA LYS A 152 19.24 -11.99 -31.64
C LYS A 152 19.33 -10.63 -32.35
N LYS A 153 18.41 -10.32 -33.27
CA LYS A 153 18.32 -8.99 -33.94
C LYS A 153 17.33 -8.05 -33.25
N ALA A 154 16.64 -8.51 -32.20
CA ALA A 154 15.67 -7.69 -31.49
C ALA A 154 16.34 -6.45 -30.88
N ASP A 155 15.73 -5.27 -31.09
CA ASP A 155 16.24 -4.03 -30.52
C ASP A 155 15.83 -3.92 -29.05
N THR A 156 16.71 -4.37 -28.16
CA THR A 156 16.51 -4.29 -26.70
C THR A 156 16.62 -2.86 -26.16
N GLN A 157 16.86 -1.84 -27.00
CA GLN A 157 17.04 -0.44 -26.62
C GLN A 157 18.20 -0.19 -25.62
N ASN A 158 19.11 -1.17 -25.46
CA ASN A 158 20.15 -1.28 -24.43
C ASN A 158 19.62 -1.58 -23.01
N ASP A 159 18.37 -2.03 -22.88
CA ASP A 159 17.82 -2.54 -21.63
C ASP A 159 18.45 -3.93 -21.31
N PRO A 160 19.11 -4.09 -20.14
CA PRO A 160 19.79 -5.33 -19.78
C PRO A 160 18.83 -6.44 -19.31
N GLU A 161 17.64 -6.09 -18.84
CA GLU A 161 16.62 -7.04 -18.40
C GLU A 161 15.86 -7.59 -19.62
N LEU A 162 15.53 -6.72 -20.58
CA LEU A 162 14.95 -7.12 -21.86
C LEU A 162 15.94 -7.99 -22.68
N ALA A 163 17.24 -7.67 -22.64
CA ALA A 163 18.29 -8.52 -23.21
C ALA A 163 18.35 -9.91 -22.54
N LYS A 164 18.22 -10.00 -21.21
CA LYS A 164 18.14 -11.28 -20.50
C LYS A 164 16.89 -12.07 -20.89
N GLN A 165 15.74 -11.41 -21.03
CA GLN A 165 14.50 -12.06 -21.47
C GLN A 165 14.63 -12.68 -22.88
N VAL A 166 15.37 -12.04 -23.79
CA VAL A 166 15.71 -12.60 -25.11
C VAL A 166 16.64 -13.82 -24.98
N GLU A 167 17.64 -13.80 -24.09
CA GLU A 167 18.50 -14.98 -23.85
C GLU A 167 17.73 -16.16 -23.24
N ASP A 168 16.87 -15.91 -22.25
CA ASP A 168 15.99 -16.91 -21.62
C ASP A 168 14.98 -17.50 -22.64
N ALA A 169 14.44 -16.68 -23.54
CA ALA A 169 13.56 -17.14 -24.63
C ALA A 169 14.32 -17.99 -25.65
N ILE A 170 15.55 -17.62 -26.02
CA ILE A 170 16.43 -18.42 -26.88
C ILE A 170 16.80 -19.76 -26.23
N ALA A 171 16.91 -19.81 -24.90
CA ALA A 171 17.13 -21.06 -24.16
C ALA A 171 15.90 -21.98 -24.24
N LYS A 172 14.71 -21.47 -23.92
CA LYS A 172 13.43 -22.21 -24.03
C LYS A 172 13.18 -22.75 -25.44
N LEU A 173 13.40 -21.92 -26.46
CA LEU A 173 13.20 -22.30 -27.87
C LEU A 173 14.08 -23.51 -28.26
N LYS A 174 15.34 -23.55 -27.81
CA LYS A 174 16.24 -24.69 -28.07
C LYS A 174 15.80 -25.96 -27.35
N GLU A 175 15.31 -25.85 -26.12
CA GLU A 175 14.89 -27.00 -25.32
C GLU A 175 13.65 -27.67 -25.94
N GLU A 176 12.63 -26.89 -26.28
CA GLU A 176 11.41 -27.42 -26.91
C GLU A 176 11.68 -27.90 -28.36
N ALA A 177 12.49 -27.18 -29.15
CA ALA A 177 12.87 -27.64 -30.49
C ALA A 177 13.70 -28.95 -30.45
N ALA A 178 14.59 -29.13 -29.47
CA ALA A 178 15.33 -30.38 -29.29
C ALA A 178 14.41 -31.55 -28.89
N LYS A 179 13.37 -31.29 -28.10
CA LYS A 179 12.31 -32.26 -27.76
C LYS A 179 11.48 -32.63 -28.99
N GLN A 180 10.95 -31.64 -29.72
CA GLN A 180 10.19 -31.85 -30.97
C GLN A 180 11.00 -32.64 -32.01
N LYS A 181 12.27 -32.26 -32.23
CA LYS A 181 13.16 -32.99 -33.14
C LYS A 181 13.29 -34.45 -32.75
N LYS A 182 13.46 -34.74 -31.46
CA LYS A 182 13.58 -36.11 -30.97
C LYS A 182 12.27 -36.90 -31.15
N GLU A 183 11.12 -36.28 -30.86
CA GLU A 183 9.80 -36.90 -31.08
C GLU A 183 9.58 -37.24 -32.57
N ILE A 184 10.04 -36.39 -33.48
CA ILE A 184 10.00 -36.65 -34.93
C ILE A 184 11.03 -37.70 -35.35
N GLU A 185 12.27 -37.66 -34.85
CA GLU A 185 13.29 -38.68 -35.12
C GLU A 185 12.86 -40.06 -34.63
N ASP A 186 12.22 -40.17 -33.45
CA ASP A 186 11.68 -41.43 -32.94
C ASP A 186 10.41 -41.83 -33.71
N GLY A 187 9.61 -40.86 -34.19
CA GLY A 187 8.50 -41.09 -35.12
C GLY A 187 8.95 -41.67 -36.48
N PHE A 188 9.98 -41.10 -37.11
CA PHE A 188 10.54 -41.58 -38.39
C PHE A 188 11.06 -43.03 -38.28
N LYS A 189 11.67 -43.40 -37.15
CA LYS A 189 12.08 -44.80 -36.87
C LYS A 189 10.88 -45.77 -36.79
N ASN A 190 9.71 -45.25 -36.42
CA ASN A 190 8.43 -45.97 -36.36
C ASN A 190 7.59 -45.79 -37.64
N GLY A 191 8.18 -45.23 -38.71
CA GLY A 191 7.53 -45.09 -40.02
C GLY A 191 6.71 -43.82 -40.24
N LEU A 192 6.77 -42.81 -39.37
CA LEU A 192 6.13 -41.51 -39.64
C LEU A 192 6.62 -40.91 -40.97
N THR A 193 5.72 -40.45 -41.83
CA THR A 193 6.10 -39.79 -43.09
C THR A 193 6.40 -38.30 -42.89
N VAL A 194 7.13 -37.69 -43.83
CA VAL A 194 7.44 -36.25 -43.79
C VAL A 194 6.14 -35.40 -43.78
N GLU A 195 5.15 -35.79 -44.58
CA GLU A 195 3.81 -35.19 -44.67
C GLU A 195 3.09 -35.15 -43.30
N GLU A 196 3.31 -36.16 -42.46
CA GLU A 196 2.70 -36.26 -41.13
C GLU A 196 3.51 -35.51 -40.06
N ALA A 197 4.84 -35.43 -40.21
CA ALA A 197 5.71 -34.62 -39.35
C ALA A 197 5.55 -33.10 -39.57
N GLU A 198 5.39 -32.65 -40.83
CA GLU A 198 5.06 -31.26 -41.16
C GLU A 198 3.76 -30.84 -40.48
N LYS A 199 2.70 -31.66 -40.59
CA LYS A 199 1.41 -31.37 -39.94
C LYS A 199 1.50 -31.33 -38.42
N ALA A 200 2.25 -32.25 -37.80
CA ALA A 200 2.43 -32.28 -36.34
C ALA A 200 3.14 -31.01 -35.82
N ILE A 201 4.10 -30.49 -36.58
CA ILE A 201 4.74 -29.21 -36.33
C ILE A 201 3.74 -28.05 -36.45
N ASP A 202 2.96 -27.98 -37.53
CA ASP A 202 1.98 -26.90 -37.73
C ASP A 202 0.92 -26.86 -36.63
N ASP A 203 0.39 -28.01 -36.20
CA ASP A 203 -0.55 -28.08 -35.07
C ASP A 203 0.10 -27.55 -33.77
N ALA A 204 1.35 -27.93 -33.50
CA ALA A 204 2.10 -27.47 -32.32
C ALA A 204 2.41 -25.96 -32.35
N ASN A 205 2.78 -25.43 -33.52
CA ASN A 205 3.06 -24.01 -33.73
C ASN A 205 1.82 -23.13 -33.53
N ASN A 206 0.67 -23.55 -34.07
CA ASN A 206 -0.58 -22.83 -33.88
C ASN A 206 -0.98 -22.78 -32.40
N LYS A 207 -0.83 -23.89 -31.68
CA LYS A 207 -1.06 -23.95 -30.23
C LYS A 207 -0.10 -23.02 -29.46
N ALA A 208 1.20 -23.07 -29.75
CA ALA A 208 2.19 -22.23 -29.08
C ALA A 208 1.95 -20.72 -29.35
N ALA A 209 1.49 -20.37 -30.55
CA ALA A 209 1.14 -18.99 -30.89
C ALA A 209 -0.12 -18.49 -30.15
N GLU A 210 -1.11 -19.35 -29.92
CA GLU A 210 -2.30 -19.03 -29.12
C GLU A 210 -1.96 -18.89 -27.62
N GLU A 211 -1.15 -19.81 -27.07
CA GLU A 211 -0.71 -19.74 -25.66
C GLU A 211 0.14 -18.49 -25.39
N ALA A 212 1.10 -18.17 -26.26
CA ALA A 212 1.91 -16.94 -26.14
C ALA A 212 1.06 -15.65 -26.31
N LYS A 213 0.00 -15.69 -27.12
CA LYS A 213 -0.95 -14.57 -27.23
C LYS A 213 -1.74 -14.37 -25.92
N ALA A 214 -2.16 -15.45 -25.27
CA ALA A 214 -2.85 -15.38 -23.98
C ALA A 214 -1.93 -14.86 -22.86
N GLU A 215 -0.66 -15.29 -22.82
CA GLU A 215 0.36 -14.78 -21.88
C GLU A 215 0.60 -13.27 -22.08
N ALA A 216 0.70 -12.80 -23.33
CA ALA A 216 0.83 -11.37 -23.64
C ALA A 216 -0.42 -10.56 -23.28
N GLU A 217 -1.64 -11.10 -23.49
CA GLU A 217 -2.88 -10.43 -23.09
C GLU A 217 -3.07 -10.37 -21.56
N GLU A 218 -2.60 -11.36 -20.79
CA GLU A 218 -2.62 -11.29 -19.31
C GLU A 218 -1.57 -10.31 -18.77
N LYS A 219 -0.34 -10.34 -19.29
CA LYS A 219 0.71 -9.38 -18.92
C LYS A 219 0.28 -7.93 -19.16
N ALA A 220 -0.41 -7.65 -20.27
CA ALA A 220 -0.95 -6.32 -20.54
C ALA A 220 -1.96 -5.85 -19.48
N LYS A 221 -2.79 -6.74 -18.93
CA LYS A 221 -3.70 -6.43 -17.81
C LYS A 221 -2.94 -6.21 -16.50
N GLN A 222 -1.89 -6.98 -16.25
CA GLN A 222 -1.02 -6.81 -15.07
C GLN A 222 -0.31 -5.44 -15.09
N ASP A 223 0.21 -5.02 -16.25
CA ASP A 223 0.81 -3.69 -16.45
C ASP A 223 -0.23 -2.56 -16.30
N GLU A 224 -1.42 -2.71 -16.89
CA GLU A 224 -2.53 -1.75 -16.73
C GLU A 224 -3.01 -1.65 -15.26
N PHE A 225 -3.08 -2.78 -14.55
CA PHE A 225 -3.43 -2.84 -13.14
C PHE A 225 -2.43 -2.08 -12.26
N LEU A 226 -1.12 -2.29 -12.48
CA LEU A 226 -0.06 -1.56 -11.76
C LEU A 226 -0.10 -0.05 -12.06
N ALA A 227 -0.35 0.34 -13.31
CA ALA A 227 -0.49 1.75 -13.68
C ALA A 227 -1.71 2.41 -13.01
N ASN A 228 -2.84 1.70 -12.91
CA ASN A 228 -4.03 2.17 -12.21
C ASN A 228 -3.82 2.23 -10.68
N TYR A 229 -3.07 1.27 -10.11
CA TYR A 229 -2.69 1.26 -8.69
C TYR A 229 -1.82 2.47 -8.33
N ASP A 230 -0.76 2.73 -9.09
CA ASP A 230 0.15 3.87 -8.88
C ASP A 230 -0.57 5.21 -9.03
N LYS A 231 -1.49 5.31 -10.00
CA LYS A 231 -2.34 6.49 -10.18
C LYS A 231 -3.29 6.72 -9.00
N ALA A 232 -3.90 5.66 -8.45
CA ALA A 232 -4.78 5.76 -7.29
C ALA A 232 -4.01 6.25 -6.04
N LEU A 233 -2.73 5.84 -5.88
CA LEU A 233 -1.84 6.40 -4.87
C LEU A 233 -1.57 7.89 -5.10
N GLU A 234 -1.25 8.33 -6.33
CA GLU A 234 -1.04 9.75 -6.62
C GLU A 234 -2.28 10.59 -6.29
N GLU A 235 -3.47 10.16 -6.72
CA GLU A 235 -4.72 10.87 -6.48
C GLU A 235 -5.05 10.98 -4.97
N ALA A 236 -4.88 9.91 -4.20
CA ALA A 236 -5.09 9.90 -2.74
C ALA A 236 -4.09 10.79 -1.99
N VAL A 237 -2.80 10.72 -2.36
CA VAL A 237 -1.75 11.61 -1.81
C VAL A 237 -2.07 13.06 -2.11
N LYS A 238 -2.49 13.37 -3.33
CA LYS A 238 -2.85 14.71 -3.81
C LYS A 238 -4.15 15.24 -3.22
N GLU A 239 -5.00 14.39 -2.65
CA GLU A 239 -6.14 14.81 -1.82
C GLU A 239 -5.69 15.15 -0.39
N LEU A 240 -4.91 14.28 0.25
CA LEU A 240 -4.31 14.55 1.57
C LEU A 240 -3.46 15.83 1.55
N GLU A 241 -2.67 16.06 0.49
CA GLU A 241 -1.84 17.25 0.32
C GLU A 241 -2.67 18.56 0.24
N LYS A 242 -3.95 18.52 -0.17
CA LYS A 242 -4.85 19.70 -0.18
C LYS A 242 -5.48 20.02 1.17
N ALA A 243 -5.56 19.07 2.11
CA ALA A 243 -6.22 19.30 3.40
C ALA A 243 -5.56 20.43 4.19
N GLU A 244 -6.33 21.45 4.59
CA GLU A 244 -5.82 22.57 5.38
C GLU A 244 -5.48 22.13 6.82
N THR A 245 -4.49 22.79 7.43
CA THR A 245 -3.98 22.45 8.77
C THR A 245 -3.79 23.72 9.59
N ASN A 246 -4.36 23.73 10.81
CA ASN A 246 -4.48 24.90 11.69
C ASN A 246 -3.30 25.04 12.67
N SER A 247 -2.45 24.02 12.75
CA SER A 247 -1.30 23.93 13.66
C SER A 247 -0.09 23.30 12.95
N PRO A 248 1.16 23.68 13.31
CA PRO A 248 2.36 22.96 12.88
C PRO A 248 2.34 21.45 13.19
N GLU A 249 1.64 21.03 14.25
CA GLU A 249 1.49 19.62 14.58
C GLU A 249 0.48 18.89 13.68
N GLU A 250 -0.61 19.55 13.27
CA GLU A 250 -1.53 19.02 12.25
C GLU A 250 -0.79 18.86 10.91
N ALA A 251 0.03 19.85 10.53
CA ALA A 251 0.87 19.79 9.33
C ALA A 251 1.89 18.63 9.38
N LYS A 252 2.52 18.39 10.54
CA LYS A 252 3.43 17.26 10.74
C LYS A 252 2.69 15.91 10.68
N ALA A 253 1.59 15.75 11.42
CA ALA A 253 0.81 14.50 11.43
C ALA A 253 0.29 14.13 10.03
N LYS A 254 -0.11 15.12 9.23
CA LYS A 254 -0.45 14.95 7.81
C LYS A 254 0.74 14.46 6.98
N ALA A 255 1.93 15.06 7.15
CA ALA A 255 3.14 14.63 6.45
C ALA A 255 3.56 13.20 6.82
N ASP A 256 3.52 12.86 8.11
CA ASP A 256 3.80 11.51 8.62
C ASP A 256 2.79 10.48 8.07
N THR A 257 1.50 10.86 7.95
CA THR A 257 0.44 10.04 7.33
C THR A 257 0.70 9.81 5.83
N ILE A 258 1.08 10.84 5.08
CA ILE A 258 1.41 10.73 3.64
C ILE A 258 2.64 9.84 3.43
N ALA A 259 3.65 9.92 4.31
CA ALA A 259 4.82 9.05 4.28
C ALA A 259 4.46 7.58 4.58
N ALA A 260 3.61 7.34 5.58
CA ALA A 260 3.12 6.00 5.91
C ALA A 260 2.29 5.38 4.78
N LEU A 261 1.40 6.17 4.15
CA LEU A 261 0.59 5.72 3.01
C LEU A 261 1.47 5.29 1.82
N LYS A 262 2.48 6.10 1.46
CA LYS A 262 3.42 5.77 0.38
C LYS A 262 4.19 4.48 0.70
N ALA A 263 4.78 4.38 1.89
CA ALA A 263 5.55 3.19 2.30
C ALA A 263 4.70 1.90 2.36
N ALA A 264 3.44 1.98 2.80
CA ALA A 264 2.52 0.85 2.79
C ALA A 264 2.13 0.45 1.36
N SER A 265 1.93 1.43 0.47
CA SER A 265 1.58 1.20 -0.93
C SER A 265 2.75 0.61 -1.72
N ASP A 266 3.98 1.10 -1.52
CA ASP A 266 5.21 0.53 -2.10
C ASP A 266 5.38 -0.95 -1.72
N ALA A 267 5.11 -1.30 -0.46
CA ALA A 267 5.18 -2.67 0.04
C ALA A 267 4.12 -3.58 -0.62
N THR A 268 2.87 -3.10 -0.73
CA THR A 268 1.79 -3.84 -1.42
C THR A 268 2.06 -3.99 -2.91
N ARG A 269 2.49 -2.92 -3.60
CA ARG A 269 2.90 -2.94 -5.02
C ARG A 269 3.98 -3.98 -5.25
N LYS A 270 4.98 -4.05 -4.38
CA LYS A 270 6.05 -5.05 -4.44
C LYS A 270 5.52 -6.48 -4.27
N GLN A 271 4.60 -6.73 -3.34
CA GLN A 271 3.96 -8.05 -3.19
C GLN A 271 3.15 -8.46 -4.42
N ILE A 272 2.51 -7.50 -5.09
CA ILE A 272 1.76 -7.73 -6.34
C ILE A 272 2.72 -8.10 -7.49
N VAL A 273 3.81 -7.33 -7.69
CA VAL A 273 4.82 -7.63 -8.72
C VAL A 273 5.46 -9.00 -8.48
N GLU A 274 5.92 -9.28 -7.25
CA GLU A 274 6.42 -10.60 -6.87
C GLU A 274 5.35 -11.71 -7.00
N GLY A 275 4.06 -11.37 -7.00
CA GLY A 275 2.96 -12.29 -7.27
C GLY A 275 2.78 -12.58 -8.75
N PHE A 276 2.77 -11.55 -9.59
CA PHE A 276 2.65 -11.67 -11.05
C PHE A 276 3.80 -12.49 -11.64
N GLU A 277 5.04 -12.30 -11.16
CA GLU A 277 6.20 -13.16 -11.46
C GLU A 277 5.98 -14.66 -11.16
N LYS A 278 5.02 -14.98 -10.27
CA LYS A 278 4.69 -16.34 -9.82
C LYS A 278 3.34 -16.83 -10.39
N GLY A 279 2.75 -16.11 -11.34
CA GLY A 279 1.48 -16.47 -11.99
C GLY A 279 0.21 -16.05 -11.25
N LEU A 280 0.28 -15.08 -10.33
CA LEU A 280 -0.90 -14.45 -9.74
C LEU A 280 -1.74 -13.74 -10.82
N THR A 281 -3.06 -13.92 -10.79
CA THR A 281 -3.98 -13.20 -11.69
C THR A 281 -4.33 -11.81 -11.16
N VAL A 282 -4.83 -10.93 -12.03
CA VAL A 282 -5.31 -9.59 -11.62
C VAL A 282 -6.43 -9.68 -10.57
N GLU A 283 -7.39 -10.62 -10.71
CA GLU A 283 -8.44 -10.79 -9.69
C GLU A 283 -7.90 -11.21 -8.31
N GLU A 284 -6.77 -11.94 -8.25
CA GLU A 284 -6.16 -12.35 -6.99
C GLU A 284 -5.36 -11.20 -6.36
N ALA A 285 -4.77 -10.32 -7.17
CA ALA A 285 -4.18 -9.08 -6.71
C ALA A 285 -5.24 -8.12 -6.13
N GLU A 286 -6.42 -8.01 -6.74
CA GLU A 286 -7.57 -7.28 -6.18
C GLU A 286 -7.99 -7.84 -4.81
N LYS A 287 -8.17 -9.16 -4.70
CA LYS A 287 -8.54 -9.84 -3.44
C LYS A 287 -7.49 -9.61 -2.35
N LEU A 288 -6.20 -9.64 -2.70
CA LEU A 288 -5.09 -9.34 -1.78
C LEU A 288 -5.13 -7.88 -1.28
N ILE A 289 -5.42 -6.92 -2.16
CA ILE A 289 -5.60 -5.52 -1.77
C ILE A 289 -6.79 -5.37 -0.82
N ASP A 290 -7.93 -6.02 -1.09
CA ASP A 290 -9.11 -5.95 -0.23
C ASP A 290 -8.89 -6.59 1.15
N GLU A 291 -8.17 -7.71 1.24
CA GLU A 291 -7.80 -8.30 2.54
C GLU A 291 -6.86 -7.40 3.35
N LEU A 292 -5.83 -6.82 2.71
CA LEU A 292 -4.94 -5.85 3.36
C LEU A 292 -5.68 -4.58 3.81
N ASN A 293 -6.59 -4.07 2.97
CA ASN A 293 -7.40 -2.90 3.28
C ASN A 293 -8.36 -3.16 4.44
N LYS A 294 -9.02 -4.33 4.46
CA LYS A 294 -9.87 -4.76 5.57
C LYS A 294 -9.07 -4.88 6.87
N LYS A 295 -7.90 -5.51 6.84
CA LYS A 295 -7.04 -5.68 8.02
C LYS A 295 -6.60 -4.32 8.58
N ALA A 296 -6.10 -3.43 7.74
CA ALA A 296 -5.74 -2.07 8.15
C ALA A 296 -6.95 -1.34 8.77
N ALA A 297 -8.14 -1.44 8.15
CA ALA A 297 -9.36 -0.85 8.68
C ALA A 297 -9.90 -1.52 9.97
N GLU A 298 -9.34 -2.64 10.43
CA GLU A 298 -9.57 -3.21 11.77
C GLU A 298 -8.49 -2.72 12.76
N GLU A 299 -7.22 -2.65 12.35
CA GLU A 299 -6.11 -2.09 13.13
C GLU A 299 -6.32 -0.59 13.44
N ASP A 300 -6.78 0.20 12.47
CA ASP A 300 -7.14 1.63 12.63
C ASP A 300 -8.26 1.83 13.68
N LYS A 301 -9.25 0.93 13.72
CA LYS A 301 -10.34 0.98 14.71
C LYS A 301 -9.83 0.66 16.11
N GLU A 302 -8.92 -0.31 16.24
CA GLU A 302 -8.30 -0.63 17.52
C GLU A 302 -7.40 0.51 18.02
N ALA A 303 -6.65 1.16 17.12
CA ALA A 303 -5.86 2.35 17.41
C ALA A 303 -6.75 3.53 17.87
N ALA A 304 -7.82 3.84 17.13
CA ALA A 304 -8.77 4.90 17.50
C ALA A 304 -9.49 4.63 18.84
N ALA A 305 -9.81 3.36 19.14
CA ALA A 305 -10.40 2.98 20.42
C ALA A 305 -9.41 3.15 21.59
N LYS A 306 -8.13 2.79 21.40
CA LYS A 306 -7.07 3.02 22.40
C LYS A 306 -6.80 4.50 22.63
N GLU A 307 -6.70 5.29 21.57
CA GLU A 307 -6.48 6.73 21.67
C GLU A 307 -7.65 7.41 22.38
N LYS A 308 -8.90 7.06 22.05
CA LYS A 308 -10.06 7.60 22.76
C LYS A 308 -10.08 7.22 24.24
N ALA A 309 -9.63 6.00 24.60
CA ALA A 309 -9.49 5.60 25.99
C ALA A 309 -8.40 6.41 26.72
N ALA A 310 -7.25 6.67 26.06
CA ALA A 310 -6.19 7.52 26.58
C ALA A 310 -6.66 8.99 26.75
N GLN A 311 -7.45 9.52 25.82
CA GLN A 311 -8.09 10.84 25.92
C GLN A 311 -9.06 10.93 27.11
N ASP A 312 -9.89 9.89 27.32
CA ASP A 312 -10.81 9.81 28.46
C ASP A 312 -10.05 9.73 29.80
N GLU A 313 -8.99 8.91 29.88
CA GLU A 313 -8.12 8.77 31.06
C GLU A 313 -7.34 10.06 31.36
N PHE A 314 -6.81 10.73 30.32
CA PHE A 314 -6.12 12.01 30.44
C PHE A 314 -7.02 13.09 31.06
N LEU A 315 -8.27 13.22 30.59
CA LEU A 315 -9.24 14.17 31.16
C LEU A 315 -9.60 13.82 32.61
N ALA A 316 -9.76 12.53 32.94
CA ALA A 316 -10.01 12.11 34.32
C ALA A 316 -8.83 12.42 35.26
N ASN A 317 -7.60 12.26 34.79
CA ASN A 317 -6.40 12.62 35.54
C ASN A 317 -6.24 14.14 35.69
N TYR A 318 -6.57 14.92 34.66
CA TYR A 318 -6.59 16.39 34.70
C TYR A 318 -7.60 16.92 35.73
N ASP A 319 -8.84 16.43 35.67
CA ASP A 319 -9.92 16.80 36.60
C ASP A 319 -9.56 16.45 38.05
N LYS A 320 -8.93 15.28 38.26
CA LYS A 320 -8.44 14.84 39.56
C LYS A 320 -7.31 15.73 40.09
N ALA A 321 -6.37 16.13 39.24
CA ALA A 321 -5.25 17.00 39.63
C ALA A 321 -5.76 18.38 40.07
N LEU A 322 -6.75 18.95 39.37
CA LEU A 322 -7.45 20.17 39.81
C LEU A 322 -8.12 19.96 41.16
N GLU A 323 -8.85 18.85 41.36
CA GLU A 323 -9.55 18.57 42.61
C GLU A 323 -8.58 18.42 43.80
N GLU A 324 -7.41 17.78 43.60
CA GLU A 324 -6.38 17.61 44.62
C GLU A 324 -5.68 18.95 44.96
N ALA A 325 -5.34 19.77 43.96
CA ALA A 325 -4.76 21.11 44.17
C ALA A 325 -5.73 22.06 44.89
N VAL A 326 -7.02 22.04 44.51
CA VAL A 326 -8.07 22.81 45.18
C VAL A 326 -8.21 22.36 46.64
N LYS A 327 -8.22 21.05 46.92
CA LYS A 327 -8.25 20.50 48.29
C LYS A 327 -7.01 20.85 49.12
N GLU A 328 -5.87 21.14 48.50
CA GLU A 328 -4.67 21.59 49.20
C GLU A 328 -4.76 23.08 49.57
N LEU A 329 -5.14 23.94 48.61
CA LEU A 329 -5.45 25.35 48.87
C LEU A 329 -6.55 25.51 49.93
N GLU A 330 -7.62 24.68 49.87
CA GLU A 330 -8.71 24.69 50.85
C GLU A 330 -8.25 24.34 52.28
N LYS A 331 -7.16 23.57 52.46
CA LYS A 331 -6.58 23.25 53.79
C LYS A 331 -5.69 24.36 54.37
N ALA A 332 -5.15 25.26 53.55
CA ALA A 332 -4.23 26.30 54.04
C ALA A 332 -4.90 27.18 55.12
N GLU A 333 -4.28 27.31 56.29
CA GLU A 333 -4.80 28.15 57.37
C GLU A 333 -4.70 29.64 57.00
N THR A 334 -5.67 30.45 57.45
CA THR A 334 -5.76 31.89 57.17
C THR A 334 -6.03 32.64 58.46
N ASN A 335 -5.24 33.68 58.73
CA ASN A 335 -5.23 34.42 59.98
C ASN A 335 -6.20 35.62 59.95
N SER A 336 -6.72 35.97 58.77
CA SER A 336 -7.55 37.15 58.53
C SER A 336 -8.72 36.85 57.58
N PRO A 337 -9.87 37.57 57.70
CA PRO A 337 -10.98 37.49 56.75
C PRO A 337 -10.59 37.86 55.31
N GLU A 338 -9.65 38.78 55.11
CA GLU A 338 -9.19 39.17 53.78
C GLU A 338 -8.16 38.17 53.20
N GLU A 339 -7.37 37.47 54.03
CA GLU A 339 -6.58 36.29 53.60
C GLU A 339 -7.50 35.17 53.12
N ALA A 340 -8.58 34.89 53.87
CA ALA A 340 -9.61 33.93 53.47
C ALA A 340 -10.29 34.32 52.15
N LYS A 341 -10.51 35.63 51.93
CA LYS A 341 -11.02 36.14 50.65
C LYS A 341 -10.00 35.94 49.51
N ALA A 342 -8.74 36.36 49.68
CA ALA A 342 -7.70 36.21 48.66
C ALA A 342 -7.48 34.74 48.26
N LYS A 343 -7.53 33.82 49.23
CA LYS A 343 -7.55 32.37 49.01
C LYS A 343 -8.77 31.92 48.19
N ALA A 344 -9.98 32.39 48.51
CA ALA A 344 -11.19 32.06 47.74
C ALA A 344 -11.14 32.60 46.30
N ASP A 345 -10.67 33.83 46.11
CA ASP A 345 -10.48 34.47 44.80
C ASP A 345 -9.43 33.71 43.98
N THR A 346 -8.34 33.22 44.62
CA THR A 346 -7.31 32.37 43.99
C THR A 346 -7.87 31.01 43.55
N ILE A 347 -8.65 30.34 44.40
CA ILE A 347 -9.31 29.07 44.08
C ILE A 347 -10.31 29.24 42.92
N ALA A 348 -11.01 30.37 42.85
CA ALA A 348 -11.91 30.69 41.75
C ALA A 348 -11.15 30.92 40.43
N ALA A 349 -10.03 31.66 40.47
CA ALA A 349 -9.17 31.88 39.32
C ALA A 349 -8.55 30.58 38.78
N LEU A 350 -8.06 29.71 39.66
CA LEU A 350 -7.50 28.39 39.29
C LEU A 350 -8.54 27.52 38.59
N LYS A 351 -9.77 27.46 39.11
CA LYS A 351 -10.89 26.71 38.50
C LYS A 351 -11.22 27.27 37.11
N ALA A 352 -11.37 28.59 36.98
CA ALA A 352 -11.69 29.23 35.69
C ALA A 352 -10.60 29.04 34.61
N ALA A 353 -9.31 29.13 34.98
CA ALA A 353 -8.20 28.87 34.06
C ALA A 353 -8.14 27.39 33.62
N SER A 354 -8.43 26.48 34.55
CA SER A 354 -8.48 25.04 34.29
C SER A 354 -9.66 24.67 33.39
N ASP A 355 -10.85 25.22 33.63
CA ASP A 355 -12.04 25.00 32.80
C ASP A 355 -11.83 25.40 31.32
N GLU A 356 -11.19 26.55 31.07
CA GLU A 356 -10.89 27.02 29.70
C GLU A 356 -9.79 26.17 29.04
N THR A 357 -8.75 25.78 29.79
CA THR A 357 -7.70 24.86 29.31
C THR A 357 -8.28 23.50 28.93
N ARG A 358 -9.11 22.92 29.81
CA ARG A 358 -9.86 21.68 29.58
C ARG A 358 -10.77 21.77 28.35
N LYS A 359 -11.45 22.89 28.14
CA LYS A 359 -12.27 23.15 26.96
C LYS A 359 -11.43 23.15 25.67
N GLN A 360 -10.26 23.80 25.68
CA GLN A 360 -9.35 23.79 24.53
C GLN A 360 -8.82 22.38 24.22
N ILE A 361 -8.49 21.58 25.24
CA ILE A 361 -8.12 20.16 25.09
C ILE A 361 -9.27 19.34 24.48
N VAL A 362 -10.50 19.49 24.99
CA VAL A 362 -11.69 18.79 24.48
C VAL A 362 -12.05 19.21 23.05
N GLU A 363 -11.79 20.46 22.64
CA GLU A 363 -11.92 20.90 21.26
C GLU A 363 -10.76 20.39 20.36
N GLY A 364 -9.55 20.25 20.91
CA GLY A 364 -8.42 19.61 20.26
C GLY A 364 -8.65 18.12 19.98
N PHE A 365 -9.15 17.36 20.96
CA PHE A 365 -9.46 15.93 20.80
C PHE A 365 -10.51 15.70 19.69
N LYS A 366 -11.51 16.59 19.57
CA LYS A 366 -12.48 16.56 18.44
C LYS A 366 -11.86 16.85 17.07
N LYS A 367 -10.65 17.44 17.03
CA LYS A 367 -9.87 17.73 15.82
C LYS A 367 -8.73 16.71 15.59
N GLY A 368 -8.61 15.69 16.43
CA GLY A 368 -7.58 14.63 16.31
C GLY A 368 -6.28 14.88 17.09
N LEU A 369 -6.24 15.85 18.02
CA LEU A 369 -5.15 15.95 18.99
C LEU A 369 -5.07 14.66 19.83
N THR A 370 -3.87 14.09 20.00
CA THR A 370 -3.69 12.92 20.87
C THR A 370 -3.55 13.31 22.34
N ALA A 371 -3.84 12.38 23.25
CA ALA A 371 -3.67 12.56 24.70
C ALA A 371 -2.23 13.00 25.05
N LYS A 372 -1.22 12.43 24.37
CA LYS A 372 0.19 12.80 24.54
C LYS A 372 0.51 14.22 24.05
N GLN A 373 -0.14 14.70 23.01
CA GLN A 373 0.04 16.09 22.58
C GLN A 373 -0.66 17.07 23.53
N ALA A 374 -1.79 16.69 24.13
CA ALA A 374 -2.40 17.47 25.20
C ALA A 374 -1.49 17.54 26.44
N GLU A 375 -0.79 16.45 26.79
CA GLU A 375 0.25 16.42 27.83
C GLU A 375 1.37 17.43 27.51
N GLU A 376 1.96 17.36 26.31
CA GLU A 376 3.05 18.26 25.88
C GLU A 376 2.61 19.74 25.75
N LEU A 377 1.31 20.01 25.52
CA LEU A 377 0.74 21.36 25.54
C LEU A 377 0.57 21.90 26.97
N ILE A 378 0.13 21.06 27.92
CA ILE A 378 0.04 21.42 29.34
C ILE A 378 1.43 21.71 29.91
N ASP A 379 2.43 20.87 29.62
CA ASP A 379 3.80 21.05 30.12
C ASP A 379 4.39 22.40 29.68
N LYS A 380 4.22 22.78 28.40
CA LYS A 380 4.67 24.09 27.89
C LYS A 380 3.91 25.26 28.53
N ALA A 381 2.61 25.11 28.78
CA ALA A 381 1.82 26.12 29.47
C ALA A 381 2.27 26.30 30.94
N ASN A 382 2.55 25.19 31.64
CA ASN A 382 3.04 25.18 33.02
C ASN A 382 4.46 25.75 33.13
N GLU A 383 5.37 25.40 32.20
CA GLU A 383 6.73 25.95 32.16
C GLU A 383 6.70 27.47 31.99
N LYS A 384 5.88 27.98 31.06
CA LYS A 384 5.67 29.41 30.84
C LYS A 384 5.07 30.11 32.06
N ALA A 385 4.02 29.55 32.66
CA ALA A 385 3.41 30.12 33.87
C ALA A 385 4.41 30.19 35.03
N ALA A 386 5.21 29.13 35.21
CA ALA A 386 6.28 29.08 36.20
C ALA A 386 7.46 30.03 35.89
N GLU A 387 7.59 30.57 34.68
CA GLU A 387 8.53 31.66 34.38
C GLU A 387 7.92 33.04 34.70
N GLU A 388 6.67 33.27 34.32
CA GLU A 388 5.92 34.51 34.61
C GLU A 388 5.76 34.73 36.13
N ASP A 389 5.48 33.69 36.91
CA ASP A 389 5.42 33.75 38.38
C ASP A 389 6.77 34.14 39.03
N LYS A 390 7.90 33.66 38.47
CA LYS A 390 9.24 34.05 38.95
C LYS A 390 9.51 35.53 38.69
N GLU A 391 9.10 36.04 37.53
CA GLU A 391 9.24 37.45 37.19
C GLU A 391 8.33 38.34 38.07
N ALA A 392 7.10 37.89 38.35
CA ALA A 392 6.18 38.56 39.27
C ALA A 392 6.72 38.62 40.70
N ALA A 393 7.21 37.50 41.23
CA ALA A 393 7.83 37.45 42.56
C ALA A 393 9.08 38.34 42.67
N ALA A 394 9.90 38.41 41.61
CA ALA A 394 11.06 39.31 41.57
C ALA A 394 10.64 40.80 41.57
N LYS A 395 9.59 41.16 40.82
CA LYS A 395 9.03 42.53 40.80
C LYS A 395 8.44 42.93 42.16
N GLU A 396 7.66 42.06 42.79
CA GLU A 396 7.07 42.35 44.11
C GLU A 396 8.17 42.49 45.18
N LYS A 397 9.20 41.62 45.17
CA LYS A 397 10.33 41.75 46.10
C LYS A 397 11.10 43.05 45.91
N ALA A 398 11.23 43.54 44.67
CA ALA A 398 11.83 44.85 44.38
C ALA A 398 10.96 46.01 44.90
N ALA A 399 9.63 45.92 44.75
CA ALA A 399 8.69 46.90 45.31
C ALA A 399 8.70 46.92 46.85
N GLN A 400 8.82 45.75 47.49
CA GLN A 400 9.01 45.64 48.95
C GLN A 400 10.32 46.30 49.42
N ASP A 401 11.43 46.07 48.71
CA ASP A 401 12.72 46.72 49.01
C ASP A 401 12.66 48.25 48.83
N GLU A 402 12.01 48.73 47.76
CA GLU A 402 11.81 50.16 47.48
C GLU A 402 10.89 50.83 48.51
N PHE A 403 9.81 50.16 48.92
CA PHE A 403 8.90 50.65 49.95
C PHE A 403 9.61 50.89 51.29
N LEU A 404 10.44 49.94 51.73
CA LEU A 404 11.23 50.09 52.96
C LEU A 404 12.26 51.23 52.84
N ALA A 405 12.90 51.39 51.69
CA ALA A 405 13.83 52.50 51.47
C ALA A 405 13.13 53.88 51.50
N ASN A 406 11.91 53.98 50.97
CA ASN A 406 11.09 55.18 51.04
C ASN A 406 10.60 55.47 52.47
N TYR A 407 10.20 54.45 53.23
CA TYR A 407 9.83 54.56 54.64
C TYR A 407 11.00 55.07 55.49
N ASP A 408 12.18 54.46 55.36
CA ASP A 408 13.40 54.86 56.09
C ASP A 408 13.80 56.32 55.78
N LYS A 409 13.67 56.73 54.51
CA LYS A 409 13.94 58.10 54.07
C LYS A 409 12.93 59.11 54.63
N ALA A 410 11.65 58.76 54.69
CA ALA A 410 10.62 59.62 55.28
C ALA A 410 10.87 59.85 56.79
N LEU A 411 11.31 58.81 57.51
CA LEU A 411 11.76 58.94 58.89
C LEU A 411 12.98 59.88 59.02
N GLU A 412 14.00 59.75 58.16
CA GLU A 412 15.16 60.66 58.20
C GLU A 412 14.73 62.12 57.96
N GLU A 413 13.87 62.37 56.96
CA GLU A 413 13.42 63.73 56.64
C GLU A 413 12.57 64.36 57.77
N ALA A 414 11.65 63.59 58.39
CA ALA A 414 10.85 64.05 59.52
C ALA A 414 11.70 64.34 60.77
N VAL A 415 12.64 63.45 61.11
CA VAL A 415 13.61 63.65 62.20
C VAL A 415 14.44 64.91 61.95
N LYS A 416 14.91 65.10 60.72
CA LYS A 416 15.72 66.24 60.26
C LYS A 416 14.92 67.55 60.18
N GLU A 417 13.59 67.50 60.17
CA GLU A 417 12.73 68.68 60.34
C GLU A 417 12.55 69.04 61.82
N LEU A 418 12.24 68.06 62.68
CA LEU A 418 12.21 68.25 64.13
C LEU A 418 13.56 68.78 64.65
N GLU A 419 14.69 68.26 64.16
CA GLU A 419 16.04 68.73 64.50
C GLU A 419 16.29 70.21 64.15
N LYS A 420 15.61 70.79 63.15
CA LYS A 420 15.74 72.23 62.79
C LYS A 420 14.95 73.17 63.70
N ALA A 421 13.92 72.70 64.41
CA ALA A 421 13.07 73.55 65.24
C ALA A 421 13.88 74.28 66.33
N GLU A 422 13.83 75.61 66.37
CA GLU A 422 14.51 76.41 67.39
C GLU A 422 13.86 76.22 68.77
N THR A 423 14.66 76.19 69.83
CA THR A 423 14.20 75.97 71.22
C THR A 423 14.71 77.09 72.12
N ASN A 424 13.81 77.67 72.92
CA ASN A 424 14.03 78.83 73.78
C ASN A 424 14.40 78.44 75.22
N SER A 425 14.22 77.16 75.59
CA SER A 425 14.51 76.61 76.91
C SER A 425 15.28 75.28 76.82
N PRO A 426 16.17 74.96 77.78
CA PRO A 426 16.73 73.61 77.92
C PRO A 426 15.65 72.51 78.11
N GLU A 427 14.49 72.89 78.63
CA GLU A 427 13.33 72.00 78.82
C GLU A 427 12.65 71.66 77.48
N GLU A 428 12.47 72.67 76.60
CA GLU A 428 12.04 72.47 75.21
C GLU A 428 13.05 71.62 74.42
N ALA A 429 14.35 71.86 74.62
CA ALA A 429 15.41 71.08 73.98
C ALA A 429 15.41 69.61 74.44
N LYS A 430 15.10 69.33 75.72
CA LYS A 430 14.91 67.98 76.22
C LYS A 430 13.64 67.33 75.64
N ALA A 431 12.50 68.01 75.73
CA ALA A 431 11.23 67.50 75.21
C ALA A 431 11.35 67.13 73.71
N LYS A 432 11.98 67.99 72.91
CA LYS A 432 12.30 67.73 71.49
C LYS A 432 13.16 66.47 71.30
N ALA A 433 14.18 66.26 72.12
CA ALA A 433 15.03 65.06 72.04
C ALA A 433 14.24 63.80 72.42
N ASP A 434 13.40 63.87 73.45
CA ASP A 434 12.51 62.78 73.88
C ASP A 434 11.46 62.45 72.79
N THR A 435 10.87 63.45 72.13
CA THR A 435 9.97 63.26 70.96
C THR A 435 10.68 62.60 69.77
N ILE A 436 11.92 63.01 69.44
CA ILE A 436 12.70 62.39 68.37
C ILE A 436 13.05 60.93 68.70
N ALA A 437 13.30 60.61 69.98
CA ALA A 437 13.52 59.23 70.42
C ALA A 437 12.23 58.38 70.32
N ALA A 438 11.09 58.92 70.74
CA ALA A 438 9.79 58.24 70.63
C ALA A 438 9.40 57.97 69.16
N LEU A 439 9.56 58.96 68.28
CA LEU A 439 9.29 58.81 66.84
C LEU A 439 10.13 57.68 66.21
N LYS A 440 11.43 57.61 66.53
CA LYS A 440 12.31 56.55 66.04
C LYS A 440 11.88 55.17 66.58
N ALA A 441 11.59 55.06 67.87
CA ALA A 441 11.16 53.80 68.48
C ALA A 441 9.84 53.26 67.90
N ALA A 442 8.83 54.13 67.70
CA ALA A 442 7.57 53.74 67.07
C ALA A 442 7.75 53.33 65.60
N SER A 443 8.62 54.04 64.87
CA SER A 443 8.92 53.75 63.47
C SER A 443 9.71 52.45 63.30
N ASP A 444 10.68 52.16 64.17
CA ASP A 444 11.44 50.90 64.19
C ASP A 444 10.51 49.68 64.40
N GLU A 445 9.53 49.77 65.31
CA GLU A 445 8.57 48.68 65.56
C GLU A 445 7.56 48.53 64.40
N THR A 446 7.04 49.64 63.85
CA THR A 446 6.20 49.63 62.64
C THR A 446 6.93 48.98 61.46
N ARG A 447 8.19 49.38 61.22
CA ARG A 447 9.06 48.81 60.19
C ARG A 447 9.30 47.31 60.38
N LYS A 448 9.51 46.88 61.63
CA LYS A 448 9.64 45.46 61.99
C LYS A 448 8.36 44.67 61.66
N GLN A 449 7.19 45.21 61.98
CA GLN A 449 5.90 44.58 61.65
C GLN A 449 5.67 44.49 60.14
N ILE A 450 6.02 45.52 59.36
CA ILE A 450 6.00 45.49 57.88
C ILE A 450 6.95 44.40 57.34
N VAL A 451 8.18 44.31 57.84
CA VAL A 451 9.16 43.29 57.43
C VAL A 451 8.72 41.86 57.81
N GLU A 452 8.00 41.68 58.91
CA GLU A 452 7.36 40.40 59.24
C GLU A 452 6.11 40.11 58.38
N GLY A 453 5.36 41.14 58.00
CA GLY A 453 4.28 41.06 57.02
C GLY A 453 4.77 40.61 55.64
N PHE A 454 5.84 41.22 55.12
CA PHE A 454 6.43 40.86 53.83
C PHE A 454 6.91 39.39 53.81
N LYS A 455 7.48 38.88 54.91
CA LYS A 455 7.81 37.45 55.08
C LYS A 455 6.58 36.53 55.11
N LYS A 456 5.39 37.06 55.41
CA LYS A 456 4.09 36.37 55.40
C LYS A 456 3.30 36.59 54.10
N GLY A 457 3.86 37.29 53.11
CA GLY A 457 3.22 37.52 51.80
C GLY A 457 2.44 38.84 51.67
N LEU A 458 2.58 39.78 52.60
CA LEU A 458 2.07 41.15 52.44
C LEU A 458 2.75 41.83 51.25
N THR A 459 1.99 42.45 50.35
CA THR A 459 2.54 43.24 49.23
C THR A 459 2.93 44.65 49.66
N ALA A 460 3.83 45.30 48.90
CA ALA A 460 4.24 46.68 49.12
C ALA A 460 3.04 47.65 49.16
N LYS A 461 2.05 47.46 48.27
CA LYS A 461 0.80 48.25 48.25
C LYS A 461 -0.09 48.02 49.46
N GLN A 462 -0.15 46.79 49.97
CA GLN A 462 -0.92 46.53 51.19
C GLN A 462 -0.22 47.14 52.43
N ALA A 463 1.11 47.21 52.46
CA ALA A 463 1.82 47.94 53.49
C ALA A 463 1.59 49.47 53.39
N GLU A 464 1.54 50.01 52.17
CA GLU A 464 1.16 51.41 51.91
C GLU A 464 -0.26 51.72 52.43
N GLU A 465 -1.26 50.94 52.02
CA GLU A 465 -2.63 51.07 52.52
C GLU A 465 -2.75 50.90 54.06
N LEU A 466 -1.90 50.08 54.69
CA LEU A 466 -1.91 49.91 56.15
C LEU A 466 -1.33 51.12 56.89
N ILE A 467 -0.26 51.74 56.38
CA ILE A 467 0.28 52.98 56.92
C ILE A 467 -0.74 54.12 56.78
N ASP A 468 -1.39 54.25 55.62
CA ASP A 468 -2.41 55.29 55.40
C ASP A 468 -3.61 55.12 56.35
N LYS A 469 -4.13 53.89 56.51
CA LYS A 469 -5.23 53.59 57.45
C LYS A 469 -4.84 53.81 58.92
N ALA A 470 -3.56 53.69 59.27
CA ALA A 470 -3.06 54.03 60.61
C ALA A 470 -2.93 55.55 60.81
N ASN A 471 -2.40 56.26 59.82
CA ASN A 471 -2.26 57.73 59.82
C ASN A 471 -3.63 58.45 59.83
N GLU A 472 -4.64 57.90 59.14
CA GLU A 472 -5.99 58.47 59.14
C GLU A 472 -6.63 58.40 60.53
N LYS A 473 -6.49 57.26 61.24
CA LYS A 473 -6.92 57.12 62.64
C LYS A 473 -6.18 58.08 63.57
N ALA A 474 -4.86 58.21 63.42
CA ALA A 474 -4.04 59.16 64.18
C ALA A 474 -4.61 60.58 64.07
N ALA A 475 -4.93 60.99 62.85
CA ALA A 475 -5.49 62.30 62.55
C ALA A 475 -6.97 62.45 62.96
N GLU A 476 -7.66 61.40 63.42
CA GLU A 476 -9.02 61.47 63.95
C GLU A 476 -9.03 61.57 65.49
N GLU A 477 -8.21 60.78 66.19
CA GLU A 477 -8.07 60.87 67.66
C GLU A 477 -7.55 62.24 68.13
N ASP A 478 -6.59 62.84 67.42
CA ASP A 478 -6.09 64.19 67.75
C ASP A 478 -7.15 65.29 67.56
N LYS A 479 -8.13 65.09 66.65
CA LYS A 479 -9.26 66.01 66.49
C LYS A 479 -10.24 65.92 67.67
N GLU A 480 -10.38 64.74 68.30
CA GLU A 480 -11.23 64.58 69.48
C GLU A 480 -10.58 65.22 70.73
N LYS A 481 -9.26 65.04 70.92
CA LYS A 481 -8.49 65.74 71.98
C LYS A 481 -8.62 67.27 71.89
N ALA A 482 -8.66 67.84 70.69
CA ALA A 482 -8.68 69.29 70.46
C ALA A 482 -9.98 70.01 70.91
N ASN A 483 -11.09 69.29 71.18
CA ASN A 483 -12.43 69.88 71.28
C ASN A 483 -12.95 70.10 72.72
N LYS A 484 -12.03 70.16 73.70
CA LYS A 484 -12.36 70.31 75.13
C LYS A 484 -12.13 71.76 75.61
N PRO A 485 -13.14 72.48 76.13
CA PRO A 485 -13.01 73.92 76.41
C PRO A 485 -12.17 74.20 77.67
N ALA A 486 -11.21 75.12 77.54
CA ALA A 486 -10.41 75.63 78.66
C ALA A 486 -11.23 76.57 79.58
N PRO A 487 -10.96 76.58 80.91
CA PRO A 487 -11.68 77.42 81.85
C PRO A 487 -11.31 78.91 81.72
N LYS A 488 -12.28 79.78 82.00
CA LYS A 488 -12.06 81.22 82.23
C LYS A 488 -12.20 81.52 83.71
N ASP A 489 -11.35 82.40 84.22
CA ASP A 489 -11.42 82.94 85.57
C ASP A 489 -11.44 84.48 85.49
N GLU A 490 -12.44 85.13 86.11
CA GLU A 490 -12.27 86.45 86.70
C GLU A 490 -13.52 86.93 87.51
N THR A 491 -13.25 87.51 88.68
CA THR A 491 -14.10 88.40 89.51
C THR A 491 -15.27 87.84 90.35
N LYS A 492 -15.55 88.57 91.45
CA LYS A 492 -16.35 88.18 92.64
C LYS A 492 -17.08 89.44 93.18
N PRO A 493 -18.32 89.36 93.71
CA PRO A 493 -18.53 89.40 95.19
C PRO A 493 -19.72 88.52 95.66
N ALA A 494 -19.58 87.58 96.61
CA ALA A 494 -19.37 87.73 98.06
C ALA A 494 -20.66 87.66 98.92
N GLU A 495 -20.79 86.61 99.74
CA GLU A 495 -21.34 86.69 101.11
C GLU A 495 -20.72 85.56 102.00
N GLN A 496 -21.10 85.46 103.29
CA GLN A 496 -20.36 84.75 104.37
C GLN A 496 -21.32 84.10 105.38
N PRO A 497 -20.86 83.32 106.40
CA PRO A 497 -19.57 82.62 106.63
C PRO A 497 -19.83 81.08 106.75
N LYS A 498 -19.10 80.13 107.41
CA LYS A 498 -18.06 80.06 108.47
C LYS A 498 -17.25 78.73 108.33
N SER A 499 -16.21 78.55 109.16
CA SER A 499 -15.69 77.29 109.79
C SER A 499 -15.57 75.99 108.95
N ASP A 500 -14.43 75.28 108.92
CA ASP A 500 -13.22 75.38 109.76
C ASP A 500 -11.96 74.72 109.12
N LYS A 501 -10.76 75.25 109.47
CA LYS A 501 -9.47 74.53 109.68
C LYS A 501 -8.85 73.71 108.48
N VAL A 502 -7.82 74.21 107.77
CA VAL A 502 -6.34 73.96 107.97
C VAL A 502 -5.89 72.54 107.54
N GLU A 503 -4.84 72.27 106.74
CA GLU A 503 -3.63 73.03 106.29
C GLU A 503 -3.00 72.43 104.99
N SER A 504 -2.18 73.21 104.24
CA SER A 504 -1.07 72.79 103.33
C SER A 504 -1.31 71.82 102.13
N SER A 505 -0.56 71.87 101.01
CA SER A 505 0.43 72.82 100.47
C SER A 505 0.60 72.66 98.94
N ASN A 506 1.07 73.69 98.23
CA ASN A 506 1.27 73.66 96.77
C ASN A 506 2.39 72.71 96.27
N GLY A 507 2.19 72.19 95.07
CA GLY A 507 3.20 71.62 94.16
C GLY A 507 2.54 71.36 92.81
N GLN A 508 2.84 72.16 91.79
CA GLN A 508 2.04 72.23 90.56
C GLN A 508 2.94 72.21 89.33
N GLU A 509 2.98 71.06 88.65
CA GLU A 509 3.67 70.87 87.37
C GLU A 509 2.72 71.17 86.20
N ALA A 510 3.27 71.53 85.04
CA ALA A 510 2.52 71.75 83.80
C ALA A 510 2.39 70.45 83.00
N PRO A 511 1.28 70.23 82.26
CA PRO A 511 1.10 69.01 81.48
C PRO A 511 2.10 68.94 80.31
N VAL A 512 2.87 67.86 80.26
CA VAL A 512 3.70 67.51 79.10
C VAL A 512 2.78 67.02 77.98
N ASN A 513 3.10 67.34 76.72
CA ASN A 513 2.30 66.91 75.59
C ASN A 513 2.66 65.44 75.24
N GLU A 514 1.81 64.50 75.64
CA GLU A 514 1.99 63.07 75.35
C GLU A 514 1.91 62.79 73.84
N VAL A 515 3.02 62.28 73.27
CA VAL A 515 3.03 61.65 71.96
C VAL A 515 2.19 60.37 72.05
N PRO A 516 1.25 60.08 71.13
CA PRO A 516 0.47 58.85 71.18
C PRO A 516 1.36 57.60 71.07
N GLU A 517 1.24 56.67 72.02
CA GLU A 517 1.86 55.34 71.92
C GLU A 517 1.05 54.48 70.93
N PHE A 518 1.63 54.16 69.78
CA PHE A 518 0.98 53.38 68.73
C PHE A 518 0.98 51.88 69.02
N ASP A 519 -0.04 51.40 69.74
CA ASP A 519 -0.24 49.96 69.98
C ASP A 519 -0.97 49.27 68.81
N LEU A 520 -0.18 48.92 67.78
CA LEU A 520 -0.62 48.10 66.65
C LEU A 520 -0.90 46.62 67.03
N SER A 521 -0.62 46.16 68.26
CA SER A 521 -0.92 44.76 68.66
C SER A 521 -2.43 44.46 68.71
N THR A 522 -3.26 45.51 68.81
CA THR A 522 -4.72 45.41 68.68
C THR A 522 -5.20 45.12 67.25
N LEU A 523 -4.31 45.19 66.25
CA LEU A 523 -4.61 45.00 64.82
C LEU A 523 -4.10 43.68 64.24
N GLU A 524 -4.22 42.58 64.99
CA GLU A 524 -4.05 41.19 64.52
C GLU A 524 -5.09 40.76 63.44
N THR A 525 -5.80 41.71 62.83
CA THR A 525 -6.97 41.53 61.94
C THR A 525 -7.00 42.55 60.79
N ALA A 526 -5.90 42.69 60.04
CA ALA A 526 -5.81 43.62 58.90
C ALA A 526 -4.90 43.12 57.74
N THR A 527 -5.16 41.92 57.20
CA THR A 527 -4.42 41.38 56.04
C THR A 527 -5.37 40.79 54.99
N GLY A 528 -5.57 41.39 53.83
CA GLY A 528 -5.38 42.81 53.51
C GLY A 528 -6.13 43.15 52.22
N THR A 529 -6.55 44.40 52.04
CA THR A 529 -7.32 44.80 50.85
C THR A 529 -6.45 44.69 49.58
N GLN A 530 -6.56 43.57 48.85
CA GLN A 530 -6.08 43.54 47.47
C GLN A 530 -7.03 44.36 46.59
N THR A 531 -6.70 45.64 46.44
CA THR A 531 -6.93 46.31 45.17
C THR A 531 -6.14 45.53 44.11
N GLN A 532 -6.83 44.68 43.34
CA GLN A 532 -6.22 44.00 42.20
C GLN A 532 -5.61 45.06 41.27
N ALA A 533 -4.29 45.08 41.19
CA ALA A 533 -3.60 45.68 40.06
C ALA A 533 -3.90 44.80 38.84
N SER A 534 -4.96 45.11 38.12
CA SER A 534 -5.34 44.38 36.90
C SER A 534 -4.24 44.57 35.85
N SER A 535 -3.39 43.55 35.73
CA SER A 535 -2.56 43.28 34.55
C SER A 535 -3.35 42.49 33.49
N THR A 536 -4.67 42.65 33.44
CA THR A 536 -5.53 42.05 32.42
C THR A 536 -5.43 42.84 31.11
N GLN A 537 -4.25 42.83 30.46
CA GLN A 537 -4.14 43.30 29.08
C GLN A 537 -3.12 42.54 28.22
N THR A 538 -3.66 41.57 27.47
CA THR A 538 -3.30 41.25 26.08
C THR A 538 -1.83 40.94 25.73
N ALA A 539 -1.45 39.67 25.93
CA ALA A 539 -1.18 38.79 24.78
C ALA A 539 -1.86 37.44 25.05
N GLN A 540 -2.51 36.76 24.10
CA GLN A 540 -2.42 36.89 22.64
C GLN A 540 -3.75 37.30 21.99
N ALA A 541 -3.68 38.16 20.97
CA ALA A 541 -4.71 38.26 19.95
C ALA A 541 -4.19 37.56 18.68
N ALA A 542 -4.48 36.26 18.52
CA ALA A 542 -4.00 35.49 17.36
C ALA A 542 -4.82 34.25 16.96
N ASN A 543 -6.12 34.14 17.29
CA ASN A 543 -7.06 33.50 16.37
C ASN A 543 -8.54 33.84 16.65
N ALA A 544 -9.07 34.78 15.89
CA ALA A 544 -10.50 35.06 15.79
C ALA A 544 -10.84 35.28 14.31
N GLN A 545 -10.89 34.18 13.55
CA GLN A 545 -11.37 34.16 12.17
C GLN A 545 -12.74 33.47 12.11
N ALA A 546 -13.57 33.89 11.16
CA ALA A 546 -15.01 33.63 11.20
C ALA A 546 -15.36 32.17 10.93
N GLN A 547 -16.46 31.71 11.54
CA GLN A 547 -17.07 30.42 11.22
C GLN A 547 -17.80 30.51 9.87
N GLU A 548 -17.26 29.85 8.85
CA GLU A 548 -18.07 28.94 8.04
C GLU A 548 -17.59 27.52 8.30
N ALA A 549 -18.46 26.52 8.21
CA ALA A 549 -18.19 25.17 8.68
C ALA A 549 -17.89 24.19 7.51
N PRO A 550 -16.75 23.51 7.53
CA PRO A 550 -16.58 22.21 6.91
C PRO A 550 -16.88 21.08 7.90
N THR A 551 -17.29 19.93 7.38
CA THR A 551 -17.57 18.71 8.17
C THR A 551 -16.30 17.98 8.58
N ALA A 552 -16.37 17.21 9.67
CA ALA A 552 -15.29 16.32 10.09
C ALA A 552 -15.10 15.18 9.09
N ASN A 553 -14.11 15.33 8.19
CA ASN A 553 -13.64 14.25 7.32
C ASN A 553 -12.48 13.51 8.01
N THR A 554 -12.80 12.45 8.75
CA THR A 554 -11.89 11.30 8.78
C THR A 554 -11.92 10.70 7.37
N PRO A 555 -10.78 10.63 6.63
CA PRO A 555 -10.76 10.00 5.33
C PRO A 555 -10.90 8.48 5.52
N ALA A 556 -12.14 8.00 5.56
CA ALA A 556 -12.43 6.59 5.37
C ALA A 556 -11.81 6.19 4.02
N ARG A 557 -10.97 5.14 4.00
CA ARG A 557 -10.29 4.66 2.80
C ARG A 557 -11.35 4.23 1.79
N THR A 558 -11.66 5.11 0.84
CA THR A 558 -12.70 4.91 -0.17
C THR A 558 -12.29 3.80 -1.12
N SER A 559 -13.09 2.73 -1.20
CA SER A 559 -12.92 1.67 -2.19
C SER A 559 -13.06 2.26 -3.60
N ALA A 560 -11.93 2.56 -4.23
CA ALA A 560 -11.86 3.00 -5.61
C ALA A 560 -12.03 1.82 -6.58
N ASN A 561 -13.16 1.13 -6.50
CA ASN A 561 -13.62 0.25 -7.57
C ASN A 561 -14.98 0.75 -8.08
N SER A 562 -15.00 1.19 -9.33
CA SER A 562 -16.17 1.76 -10.01
C SER A 562 -16.07 1.56 -11.52
N ALA A 563 -15.59 0.39 -11.94
CA ALA A 563 -15.78 -0.05 -13.33
C ALA A 563 -17.28 -0.14 -13.62
N GLN A 564 -17.75 0.61 -14.62
CA GLN A 564 -19.18 0.67 -14.94
C GLN A 564 -19.68 -0.66 -15.50
N ALA A 565 -20.64 -1.29 -14.81
CA ALA A 565 -21.43 -2.38 -15.38
C ALA A 565 -22.30 -1.83 -16.52
N ALA A 566 -21.87 -2.02 -17.76
CA ALA A 566 -22.69 -1.78 -18.95
C ALA A 566 -23.69 -2.93 -19.13
N THR A 567 -24.96 -2.57 -19.31
CA THR A 567 -26.11 -3.50 -19.34
C THR A 567 -26.08 -4.46 -20.53
N GLU A 568 -26.63 -5.66 -20.32
CA GLU A 568 -26.95 -6.62 -21.38
C GLU A 568 -27.87 -6.00 -22.45
N GLU A 569 -27.58 -6.25 -23.74
CA GLU A 569 -28.62 -6.30 -24.77
C GLU A 569 -28.29 -7.33 -25.86
N LYS A 570 -29.29 -8.15 -26.24
CA LYS A 570 -29.19 -9.24 -27.22
C LYS A 570 -30.61 -9.68 -27.64
N PRO A 571 -30.88 -10.11 -28.89
CA PRO A 571 -30.15 -9.91 -30.16
C PRO A 571 -31.02 -9.19 -31.23
N ALA A 572 -30.47 -9.01 -32.43
CA ALA A 572 -31.26 -8.83 -33.66
C ALA A 572 -30.82 -9.84 -34.74
N GLU A 573 -31.79 -10.40 -35.47
CA GLU A 573 -31.56 -11.40 -36.53
C GLU A 573 -31.41 -10.79 -37.94
N LYS A 574 -31.03 -11.66 -38.91
CA LYS A 574 -31.11 -11.53 -40.39
C LYS A 574 -29.89 -10.83 -41.04
N SER A 575 -29.47 -11.20 -42.25
CA SER A 575 -29.98 -12.22 -43.19
C SER A 575 -28.83 -12.94 -43.90
N ALA A 576 -29.07 -14.18 -44.36
CA ALA A 576 -28.17 -14.85 -45.28
C ALA A 576 -28.22 -14.26 -46.70
N VAL A 577 -27.12 -14.40 -47.44
CA VAL A 577 -27.10 -14.48 -48.91
C VAL A 577 -26.23 -15.68 -49.27
N ALA A 578 -26.78 -16.62 -50.03
CA ALA A 578 -26.03 -17.75 -50.58
C ALA A 578 -25.53 -17.41 -52.00
N LEU A 579 -24.39 -17.98 -52.39
CA LEU A 579 -23.90 -17.95 -53.76
C LEU A 579 -23.36 -19.32 -54.14
N ALA A 580 -24.11 -20.03 -54.98
CA ALA A 580 -23.75 -21.35 -55.48
C ALA A 580 -23.54 -21.28 -57.00
N VAL A 581 -22.41 -21.80 -57.47
CA VAL A 581 -22.08 -22.05 -58.88
C VAL A 581 -21.35 -23.40 -58.87
N ALA A 582 -22.07 -24.52 -59.04
CA ALA A 582 -22.51 -25.13 -60.30
C ALA A 582 -21.45 -26.09 -60.87
N GLU A 583 -21.90 -27.26 -61.30
CA GLU A 583 -21.09 -28.47 -61.50
C GLU A 583 -20.99 -28.87 -63.00
N ALA A 584 -20.01 -29.73 -63.31
CA ALA A 584 -19.96 -30.67 -64.43
C ALA A 584 -19.65 -30.11 -65.86
N PRO A 585 -19.07 -30.94 -66.78
CA PRO A 585 -18.26 -32.15 -66.56
C PRO A 585 -17.03 -32.34 -67.51
N LYS A 586 -16.18 -33.32 -67.13
CA LYS A 586 -15.26 -34.15 -67.97
C LYS A 586 -14.10 -33.50 -68.74
N ALA A 587 -12.89 -34.00 -68.44
CA ALA A 587 -12.17 -34.93 -69.32
C ALA A 587 -11.23 -35.84 -68.50
N GLU A 588 -11.02 -37.08 -68.94
CA GLU A 588 -9.94 -37.94 -68.45
C GLU A 588 -8.79 -37.89 -69.47
N GLU A 589 -7.56 -37.63 -69.04
CA GLU A 589 -6.38 -38.08 -69.77
C GLU A 589 -5.26 -38.42 -68.77
N SER A 590 -4.62 -39.57 -68.95
CA SER A 590 -3.62 -40.08 -68.02
C SER A 590 -2.20 -39.79 -68.48
N LYS A 591 -1.34 -39.35 -67.56
CA LYS A 591 0.03 -39.88 -67.38
C LYS A 591 0.76 -39.27 -66.19
N GLN A 592 1.66 -40.10 -65.67
CA GLN A 592 2.82 -39.76 -64.85
C GLN A 592 2.49 -39.10 -63.50
N ALA A 593 2.77 -39.84 -62.42
CA ALA A 593 2.88 -39.23 -61.10
C ALA A 593 4.09 -38.27 -61.14
N GLU A 594 3.84 -36.98 -60.99
CA GLU A 594 4.89 -36.05 -60.58
C GLU A 594 5.28 -36.42 -59.14
N LEU A 595 6.58 -36.51 -58.86
CA LEU A 595 7.05 -36.62 -57.48
C LEU A 595 6.51 -35.44 -56.66
N PRO A 596 6.25 -35.60 -55.35
CA PRO A 596 5.86 -34.48 -54.50
C PRO A 596 6.89 -33.36 -54.65
N ASN A 597 6.40 -32.18 -55.00
CA ASN A 597 7.22 -31.02 -55.34
C ASN A 597 8.03 -30.57 -54.11
N THR A 598 9.29 -31.00 -54.01
CA THR A 598 10.27 -30.54 -53.00
C THR A 598 10.73 -29.08 -53.23
N GLY A 599 10.05 -28.36 -54.13
CA GLY A 599 10.33 -26.98 -54.50
C GLY A 599 10.05 -25.99 -53.38
N SER A 600 11.04 -25.82 -52.50
CA SER A 600 11.47 -24.52 -51.97
C SER A 600 10.39 -23.60 -51.40
N ALA A 601 9.35 -24.16 -50.77
CA ALA A 601 8.59 -23.43 -49.77
C ALA A 601 9.53 -23.15 -48.59
N GLU A 602 9.50 -21.92 -48.06
CA GLU A 602 10.31 -21.59 -46.90
C GLU A 602 9.81 -22.40 -45.70
N PHE A 603 10.71 -23.18 -45.07
CA PHE A 603 10.36 -24.09 -43.97
C PHE A 603 10.17 -23.30 -42.67
N THR A 604 9.09 -22.50 -42.60
CA THR A 604 8.83 -21.43 -41.62
C THR A 604 8.43 -21.91 -40.22
N VAL A 605 8.92 -23.08 -39.79
CA VAL A 605 8.52 -23.77 -38.57
C VAL A 605 8.51 -22.86 -37.35
N PHE A 606 9.58 -22.11 -37.11
CA PHE A 606 9.68 -21.30 -35.89
C PHE A 606 9.20 -19.85 -36.06
N THR A 607 8.85 -19.42 -37.26
CA THR A 607 8.55 -18.00 -37.56
C THR A 607 7.33 -17.46 -36.78
N PRO A 608 6.19 -18.18 -36.67
CA PRO A 608 5.06 -17.72 -35.85
C PRO A 608 5.42 -17.63 -34.36
N ALA A 609 6.14 -18.63 -33.84
CA ALA A 609 6.57 -18.66 -32.43
C ALA A 609 7.55 -17.53 -32.10
N VAL A 610 8.54 -17.25 -32.96
CA VAL A 610 9.45 -16.11 -32.83
C VAL A 610 8.69 -14.79 -32.83
N LEU A 611 7.73 -14.60 -33.73
CA LEU A 611 6.92 -13.37 -33.78
C LEU A 611 6.07 -13.19 -32.52
N SER A 612 5.47 -14.26 -31.98
CA SER A 612 4.72 -14.19 -30.71
C SER A 612 5.62 -13.93 -29.49
N ILE A 613 6.81 -14.54 -29.44
CA ILE A 613 7.82 -14.26 -28.41
C ILE A 613 8.24 -12.78 -28.46
N LEU A 614 8.59 -12.27 -29.64
CA LEU A 614 8.92 -10.85 -29.82
C LEU A 614 7.74 -9.93 -29.46
N ALA A 615 6.49 -10.37 -29.67
CA ALA A 615 5.31 -9.59 -29.31
C ALA A 615 5.09 -9.51 -27.79
N GLY A 616 5.20 -10.62 -27.05
CA GLY A 616 5.09 -10.64 -25.58
C GLY A 616 6.23 -9.91 -24.86
N LEU A 617 7.38 -9.77 -25.54
CA LEU A 617 8.51 -8.94 -25.11
C LEU A 617 8.39 -7.47 -25.54
N GLY A 618 7.38 -7.08 -26.34
CA GLY A 618 7.25 -5.71 -26.88
C GLY A 618 8.30 -5.34 -27.94
N LEU A 619 9.06 -6.32 -28.43
CA LEU A 619 10.20 -6.18 -29.35
C LEU A 619 9.80 -6.23 -30.85
N VAL A 620 8.52 -6.43 -31.17
CA VAL A 620 8.03 -6.33 -32.56
C VAL A 620 8.15 -4.88 -33.02
N ALA A 621 9.15 -4.61 -33.85
CA ALA A 621 9.33 -3.32 -34.49
C ALA A 621 8.04 -2.89 -35.21
N PRO A 622 7.49 -1.69 -34.93
CA PRO A 622 6.32 -1.20 -35.65
C PRO A 622 6.70 -1.04 -37.12
N LYS A 623 6.17 -1.90 -38.00
CA LYS A 623 6.38 -1.81 -39.45
C LYS A 623 6.03 -0.40 -39.90
N GLY A 624 7.07 0.38 -40.21
CA GLY A 624 6.97 1.83 -40.26
C GLY A 624 5.88 2.29 -41.20
N LYS A 625 5.07 3.27 -40.76
CA LYS A 625 4.32 4.08 -41.71
C LYS A 625 5.31 4.61 -42.72
N LYS A 626 5.09 4.31 -44.01
CA LYS A 626 5.78 5.05 -45.06
C LYS A 626 5.34 6.49 -44.95
N GLU A 627 6.26 7.37 -44.59
CA GLU A 627 6.12 8.79 -44.88
C GLU A 627 6.35 8.93 -46.39
N ASP A 628 5.25 9.07 -47.14
CA ASP A 628 5.33 9.47 -48.56
C ASP A 628 5.88 10.91 -48.63
N GLN A 629 6.93 11.11 -49.45
CA GLN A 629 7.54 12.41 -49.77
C GLN A 629 7.00 12.98 -51.07
#